data_AF-A0A9P0JXE3-F1
#
_entry.id   AF-A0A9P0JXE3-F1
#
_cell.length_a   1.000
_cell.length_b   1.000
_cell.length_c   1.000
_cell.angle_alpha   90.00
_cell.angle_beta   90.00
_cell.angle_gamma   90.00
#
_symmetry.space_group_name_H-M   'P 1'
#
loop_
_entity.id
_entity.type
_entity.pdbx_description
1 polymer ?
#
loop_
_entity_poly.entity_id
_entity_poly.type
_entity_poly.pdbx_seq_one_letter_code
_entity_poly.pdbx_strand_id
1 'polypeptide(L)'
;MAKRLTEEMVIARTKISDLSKIKRLNCWGSELVDVSLLMKMPSVEVLSLSINKINSLADFQFCKRLEELYIRQNDIRDLNEIMYLQGLTNLKNLWLGENPCASIEGHSGNQEL
;
A
#
# COMPACT_ATOMS: atom_id res chain seq x y z
N MET A 1 0.89 15.51 13.49
CA MET A 1 -0.31 14.80 12.98
C MET A 1 0.15 13.81 11.92
N ALA A 2 -0.49 12.64 11.85
CA ALA A 2 -0.26 11.66 10.77
C ALA A 2 -0.69 12.27 9.42
N LYS A 3 0.13 12.11 8.38
CA LYS A 3 -0.18 12.67 7.06
C LYS A 3 -1.11 11.73 6.29
N ARG A 4 -2.18 12.28 5.74
CA ARG A 4 -3.24 11.55 5.03
C ARG A 4 -3.19 11.83 3.55
N LEU A 5 -3.52 10.83 2.73
CA LEU A 5 -3.75 10.98 1.30
C LEU A 5 -5.04 11.78 1.09
N THR A 6 -4.96 12.94 0.44
CA THR A 6 -6.13 13.80 0.18
C THR A 6 -6.53 13.80 -1.29
N GLU A 7 -7.76 14.22 -1.58
CA GLU A 7 -8.25 14.36 -2.95
C GLU A 7 -7.41 15.38 -3.72
N GLU A 8 -7.01 16.49 -3.11
CA GLU A 8 -6.14 17.48 -3.73
C GLU A 8 -4.79 16.89 -4.12
N MET A 9 -4.21 16.04 -3.26
CA MET A 9 -2.96 15.33 -3.58
C MET A 9 -3.10 14.40 -4.79
N VAL A 10 -4.22 13.68 -4.88
CA VAL A 10 -4.53 12.76 -5.99
C VAL A 10 -4.77 13.55 -7.27
N ILE A 11 -5.61 14.58 -7.24
CA ILE A 11 -5.93 15.45 -8.38
C ILE A 11 -4.67 16.15 -8.88
N ALA A 12 -3.83 16.65 -7.98
CA ALA A 12 -2.58 17.33 -8.36
C ALA A 12 -1.63 16.41 -9.16
N ARG A 13 -1.58 15.13 -8.79
CA ARG A 13 -0.70 14.10 -9.39
C ARG A 13 -1.27 13.46 -10.66
N THR A 14 -2.58 13.29 -10.73
CA THR A 14 -3.25 12.53 -11.80
C THR A 14 -3.97 13.42 -12.81
N LYS A 15 -4.25 14.67 -12.44
CA LYS A 15 -5.10 15.62 -13.19
C LYS A 15 -6.54 15.13 -13.41
N ILE A 16 -7.01 14.18 -12.59
CA ILE A 16 -8.34 13.60 -12.66
C ILE A 16 -9.08 13.91 -11.37
N SER A 17 -10.24 14.57 -11.47
CA SER A 17 -11.13 14.87 -10.35
C SER A 17 -12.04 13.71 -9.94
N ASP A 18 -12.36 12.82 -10.89
CA ASP A 18 -13.14 11.62 -10.64
C ASP A 18 -12.23 10.47 -10.17
N LEU A 19 -12.13 10.30 -8.85
CA LEU A 19 -11.28 9.29 -8.22
C LEU A 19 -11.59 7.85 -8.68
N SER A 20 -12.82 7.59 -9.10
CA SER A 20 -13.23 6.27 -9.57
C SER A 20 -12.56 5.85 -10.89
N LYS A 21 -12.00 6.82 -11.63
CA LYS A 21 -11.31 6.62 -12.92
C LYS A 21 -9.79 6.50 -12.78
N ILE A 22 -9.24 6.69 -11.59
CA ILE A 22 -7.79 6.58 -11.38
C ILE A 22 -7.34 5.15 -11.66
N LYS A 23 -6.37 5.02 -12.56
CA LYS A 23 -5.71 3.75 -12.89
C LYS A 23 -4.35 3.59 -12.24
N ARG A 24 -3.62 4.68 -12.08
CA ARG A 24 -2.26 4.70 -11.54
C ARG A 24 -2.10 5.87 -10.59
N LEU A 25 -1.57 5.62 -9.40
CA LEU A 25 -1.25 6.66 -8.43
C LEU A 25 0.14 6.45 -7.85
N ASN A 26 0.95 7.50 -7.90
CA ASN A 26 2.29 7.53 -7.32
C ASN A 26 2.35 8.56 -6.19
N CYS A 27 2.50 8.08 -4.95
CA CYS A 27 2.74 8.88 -3.75
C CYS A 27 3.99 8.38 -3.01
N TRP A 28 5.04 8.04 -3.75
CA TRP A 28 6.34 7.70 -3.18
C TRP A 28 6.86 8.83 -2.27
N GLY A 29 7.49 8.48 -1.14
CA GLY A 29 8.20 9.47 -0.30
C GLY A 29 7.28 10.55 0.27
N SER A 30 5.98 10.27 0.46
CA SER A 30 4.99 11.28 0.81
C SER A 30 4.65 11.31 2.30
N GLU A 31 5.33 10.52 3.12
CA GLU A 31 5.11 10.36 4.57
C GLU A 31 3.68 9.97 4.97
N LEU A 32 2.95 9.33 4.05
CA LEU A 32 1.56 8.92 4.25
C LEU A 32 1.44 7.87 5.36
N VAL A 33 0.47 8.05 6.25
CA VAL A 33 0.06 7.07 7.25
C VAL A 33 -1.35 6.58 6.94
N ASP A 34 -2.25 7.50 6.59
CA ASP A 34 -3.65 7.23 6.28
C ASP A 34 -3.87 7.27 4.76
N VAL A 35 -4.32 6.15 4.21
CA VAL A 35 -4.65 5.96 2.79
C VAL A 35 -6.11 5.53 2.58
N SER A 36 -6.99 5.80 3.55
CA SER A 36 -8.43 5.45 3.51
C SER A 36 -9.14 5.97 2.26
N LEU A 37 -8.63 7.04 1.64
CA LEU A 37 -9.14 7.56 0.36
C LEU A 37 -9.11 6.52 -0.78
N LEU A 38 -8.29 5.47 -0.70
CA LEU A 38 -8.26 4.37 -1.67
C LEU A 38 -9.61 3.68 -1.84
N MET A 39 -10.50 3.74 -0.84
CA MET A 39 -11.87 3.23 -0.97
C MET A 39 -12.66 3.90 -2.10
N LYS A 40 -12.27 5.11 -2.51
CA LYS A 40 -12.88 5.86 -3.63
C LYS A 40 -12.24 5.56 -4.99
N MET A 41 -11.23 4.69 -5.05
CA MET A 41 -10.46 4.39 -6.27
C MET A 41 -10.58 2.90 -6.66
N PRO A 42 -11.78 2.33 -6.87
CA PRO A 42 -11.97 0.91 -7.15
C PRO A 42 -11.34 0.45 -8.48
N SER A 43 -11.07 1.39 -9.38
CA SER A 43 -10.50 1.10 -10.70
C SER A 43 -8.97 1.09 -10.76
N VAL A 44 -8.29 1.40 -9.65
CA VAL A 44 -6.83 1.53 -9.63
C VAL A 44 -6.16 0.18 -9.89
N GLU A 45 -5.15 0.21 -10.74
CA GLU A 45 -4.38 -0.95 -11.21
C GLU A 45 -2.96 -0.92 -10.65
N VAL A 46 -2.37 0.27 -10.48
CA VAL A 46 -1.01 0.42 -9.96
C VAL A 46 -0.94 1.46 -8.85
N LEU A 47 -0.44 1.05 -7.68
CA LEU A 47 -0.17 1.92 -6.53
C LEU A 47 1.33 1.92 -6.19
N SER A 48 1.96 3.08 -6.30
CA SER A 48 3.34 3.31 -5.85
C SER A 48 3.33 4.12 -4.56
N LEU A 49 3.47 3.43 -3.43
CA LEU A 49 3.39 3.96 -2.06
C LEU A 49 4.63 3.62 -1.22
N SER A 50 5.75 3.26 -1.85
CA SER A 50 7.00 3.02 -1.13
C SER A 50 7.52 4.28 -0.42
N ILE A 51 8.28 4.09 0.65
CA ILE A 51 8.82 5.16 1.49
C ILE A 51 7.70 6.05 2.04
N ASN A 52 6.80 5.42 2.79
CA ASN A 52 5.75 6.10 3.55
C ASN A 52 5.77 5.55 4.99
N LYS A 53 4.69 5.77 5.74
CA LYS A 53 4.52 5.35 7.15
C LYS A 53 3.21 4.55 7.29
N ILE A 54 2.79 3.86 6.24
CA ILE A 54 1.57 3.04 6.23
C ILE A 54 1.84 1.80 7.08
N ASN A 55 0.93 1.48 7.99
CA ASN A 55 1.09 0.37 8.94
C ASN A 55 0.02 -0.71 8.82
N SER A 56 -0.92 -0.56 7.89
CA SER A 56 -1.97 -1.55 7.62
C SER A 56 -2.27 -1.66 6.12
N LEU A 57 -2.68 -2.85 5.70
CA LEU A 57 -3.14 -3.15 4.34
C LEU A 57 -4.67 -3.13 4.20
N ALA A 58 -5.41 -2.78 5.26
CA ALA A 58 -6.88 -2.83 5.27
C ALA A 58 -7.53 -1.98 4.16
N ASP A 59 -7.03 -0.78 3.89
CA ASP A 59 -7.62 0.12 2.88
C ASP A 59 -7.43 -0.36 1.44
N PHE A 60 -6.49 -1.27 1.19
CA PHE A 60 -6.21 -1.81 -0.14
C PHE A 60 -7.26 -2.81 -0.60
N GLN A 61 -8.04 -3.38 0.32
CA GLN A 61 -9.07 -4.37 0.01
C GLN A 61 -10.15 -3.83 -0.95
N PHE A 62 -10.31 -2.51 -1.06
CA PHE A 62 -11.29 -1.85 -1.93
C PHE A 62 -10.81 -1.71 -3.38
N CYS A 63 -9.51 -1.85 -3.64
CA CYS A 63 -8.90 -1.69 -4.97
C CYS A 63 -9.01 -2.97 -5.80
N LYS A 64 -10.23 -3.41 -6.15
CA LYS A 64 -10.48 -4.74 -6.80
C LYS A 64 -9.78 -4.96 -8.15
N ARG A 65 -9.34 -3.88 -8.80
CA ARG A 65 -8.57 -3.94 -10.06
C ARG A 65 -7.05 -3.86 -9.87
N LEU A 66 -6.56 -3.84 -8.63
CA LEU A 66 -5.14 -3.68 -8.35
C LEU A 66 -4.33 -4.85 -8.92
N GLU A 67 -3.32 -4.53 -9.71
CA GLU A 67 -2.39 -5.47 -10.33
C GLU A 67 -0.99 -5.36 -9.72
N GLU A 68 -0.58 -4.14 -9.35
CA GLU A 68 0.74 -3.85 -8.82
C GLU A 68 0.65 -2.97 -7.57
N LEU A 69 1.18 -3.48 -6.45
CA LEU A 69 1.28 -2.77 -5.19
C LEU A 69 2.74 -2.67 -4.74
N TYR A 70 3.29 -1.46 -4.82
CA TYR A 70 4.61 -1.14 -4.29
C TYR A 70 4.47 -0.43 -2.95
N ILE A 71 4.80 -1.13 -1.86
CA ILE A 71 4.68 -0.61 -0.49
C ILE A 71 5.95 -0.86 0.33
N ARG A 72 7.09 -0.97 -0.35
CA ARG A 72 8.42 -1.13 0.24
C ARG A 72 8.72 0.01 1.23
N GLN A 73 9.43 -0.29 2.32
CA GLN A 73 9.87 0.73 3.29
C GLN A 73 8.68 1.52 3.86
N ASN A 74 7.75 0.78 4.47
CA ASN A 74 6.62 1.27 5.25
C ASN A 74 6.70 0.66 6.68
N ASP A 75 5.64 0.79 7.49
CA ASP A 75 5.60 0.33 8.89
C ASP A 75 4.64 -0.86 9.08
N ILE A 76 4.54 -1.76 8.08
CA ILE A 76 3.73 -2.99 8.19
C ILE A 76 4.47 -3.99 9.07
N ARG A 77 3.92 -4.29 10.24
CA ARG A 77 4.59 -5.12 11.27
C ARG A 77 4.16 -6.56 11.32
N ASP A 78 2.93 -6.86 10.92
CA ASP A 78 2.39 -8.21 10.92
C ASP A 78 2.19 -8.69 9.48
N LEU A 79 2.75 -9.86 9.15
CA LEU A 79 2.56 -10.48 7.84
C LEU A 79 1.09 -10.89 7.63
N ASN A 80 0.30 -11.10 8.68
CA ASN A 80 -1.13 -11.40 8.57
C ASN A 80 -1.95 -10.27 7.91
N GLU A 81 -1.42 -9.05 7.81
CA GLU A 81 -2.05 -7.95 7.06
C GLU A 81 -2.31 -8.33 5.58
N ILE A 82 -1.56 -9.29 5.02
CA ILE A 82 -1.81 -9.78 3.65
C ILE A 82 -3.21 -10.38 3.49
N MET A 83 -3.88 -10.78 4.58
CA MET A 83 -5.26 -11.29 4.54
C MET A 83 -6.25 -10.25 4.03
N TYR A 84 -5.98 -8.95 4.16
CA TYR A 84 -6.80 -7.90 3.53
C TYR A 84 -6.71 -7.90 2.01
N LEU A 85 -5.64 -8.48 1.45
CA LEU A 85 -5.42 -8.55 0.00
C LEU A 85 -6.05 -9.80 -0.65
N GLN A 86 -6.63 -10.72 0.13
CA GLN A 86 -7.16 -12.00 -0.36
C GLN A 86 -8.19 -11.86 -1.49
N GLY A 87 -8.94 -10.74 -1.51
CA GLY A 87 -9.95 -10.45 -2.51
C GLY A 87 -9.43 -9.72 -3.76
N LEU A 88 -8.13 -9.47 -3.86
CA LEU A 88 -7.50 -8.77 -4.99
C LEU A 88 -7.02 -9.77 -6.03
N THR A 89 -7.96 -10.40 -6.72
CA THR A 89 -7.69 -11.51 -7.67
C THR A 89 -6.82 -11.14 -8.86
N ASN A 90 -6.64 -9.85 -9.14
CA ASN A 90 -5.81 -9.34 -10.23
C ASN A 90 -4.37 -9.00 -9.80
N LEU A 91 -4.07 -9.07 -8.49
CA LEU A 91 -2.78 -8.67 -7.94
C LEU A 91 -1.69 -9.65 -8.41
N LYS A 92 -0.73 -9.15 -9.19
CA LYS A 92 0.38 -9.91 -9.76
C LYS A 92 1.69 -9.60 -9.04
N ASN A 93 1.88 -8.34 -8.63
CA ASN A 93 3.11 -7.85 -8.04
C ASN A 93 2.83 -7.20 -6.68
N LEU A 94 3.42 -7.76 -5.62
CA LEU A 94 3.36 -7.22 -4.27
C LEU A 94 4.78 -7.04 -3.71
N TRP A 95 5.18 -5.79 -3.48
CA TRP A 95 6.52 -5.46 -2.98
C TRP A 95 6.45 -4.96 -1.54
N LEU A 96 6.67 -5.88 -0.60
CA LEU A 96 6.63 -5.65 0.85
C LEU A 96 8.01 -5.48 1.50
N GLY A 97 9.10 -5.58 0.74
CA GLY A 97 10.46 -5.49 1.30
C GLY A 97 10.69 -4.25 2.15
N GLU A 98 11.61 -4.34 3.12
CA GLU A 98 11.89 -3.27 4.08
C GLU A 98 10.68 -2.78 4.89
N ASN A 99 9.62 -3.60 5.00
CA ASN A 99 8.67 -3.48 6.09
C ASN A 99 9.14 -4.35 7.28
N PRO A 100 8.83 -3.98 8.53
CA PRO A 100 9.18 -4.80 9.69
C PRO A 100 8.71 -6.26 9.58
N CYS A 101 7.54 -6.53 8.99
CA CYS A 101 7.02 -7.89 8.76
C CYS A 101 7.86 -8.74 7.79
N ALA A 102 8.69 -8.09 6.96
CA ALA A 102 9.56 -8.72 5.97
C ALA A 102 11.03 -8.69 6.40
N SER A 103 11.34 -8.22 7.61
CA SER A 103 12.68 -8.27 8.17
C SER A 103 13.03 -9.69 8.65
N ILE A 104 14.26 -10.12 8.37
CA ILE A 104 14.78 -11.44 8.74
C ILE A 104 15.02 -11.57 10.26
N GLU A 105 14.85 -10.50 11.04
CA GLU A 105 15.02 -10.54 12.50
C GLU A 105 14.02 -11.48 13.22
N GLY A 106 12.93 -11.90 12.57
CA GLY A 106 12.04 -12.96 13.05
C GLY A 106 12.54 -14.41 12.81
N HIS A 107 13.69 -14.57 12.15
CA HIS A 107 14.39 -15.84 11.99
C HIS A 107 15.65 -15.91 12.87
N SER A 108 15.53 -15.57 14.16
CA SER A 108 16.34 -16.25 15.19
C SER A 108 15.84 -17.69 15.35
N GLY A 109 15.86 -18.45 14.25
CA GLY A 109 15.91 -19.89 14.33
C GLY A 109 17.22 -20.23 15.03
N ASN A 110 17.09 -20.89 16.18
CA ASN A 110 18.07 -21.77 16.79
C ASN A 110 19.32 -21.98 15.91
N GLN A 111 20.36 -21.17 16.13
CA GLN A 111 21.71 -21.69 15.91
C GLN A 111 21.97 -22.62 17.08
N GLU A 112 21.66 -23.90 16.86
CA GLU A 112 22.43 -24.97 17.50
C GLU A 112 23.91 -24.70 17.21
N LEU A 113 24.68 -24.38 18.26
CA LEU A 113 25.98 -24.96 18.62
C LEU A 113 26.32 -24.54 20.06
#